data_AF-A0A6J1YH98-F1
#
_entry.id   AF-A0A6J1YH98-F1
#
_cell.length_a   1.000
_cell.length_b   1.000
_cell.length_c   1.000
_cell.angle_alpha   90.00
_cell.angle_beta   90.00
_cell.angle_gamma   90.00
#
_symmetry.space_group_name_H-M   'P 1'
#
loop_
_entity.id
_entity.type
_entity.pdbx_description
1 polymer ?
#
loop_
_entity_poly.entity_id
_entity_poly.type
_entity_poly.pdbx_seq_one_letter_code
_entity_poly.pdbx_strand_id
1 'polypeptide(L)'
;MSQTKAPKVRATLFCILVGIVLAMVAVVTDHWAVLSPEVEHHNATCEAAHFGLWRICIKRIVTSDGKDKTCGPISLPGEKNCSYFRHFNPGETSEIFEVTTQKEYSISAAAIAIFSLGFIIMGTICALLSFRKKRDYLLRPASMFYAFAGLCIFVSVEVTRQSVKRMIDSEHTVWIDYYYSWSFACACAAFVLLFLGGLALLLFSLPRMPQNPWESCMDAEPEH
;
A
#
# COMPACT_ATOMS: atom_id res chain seq x y z
N MET A 1 24.07 28.19 -3.51
CA MET A 1 23.13 27.92 -2.39
C MET A 1 22.71 26.45 -2.51
N SER A 2 23.08 25.60 -1.54
CA SER A 2 22.94 24.14 -1.63
C SER A 2 21.52 23.67 -1.96
N GLN A 3 21.39 22.65 -2.83
CA GLN A 3 20.11 22.14 -3.34
C GLN A 3 19.16 21.72 -2.20
N THR A 4 19.68 21.22 -1.07
CA THR A 4 18.88 20.83 0.12
C THR A 4 18.16 21.99 0.80
N LYS A 5 18.56 23.25 0.58
CA LYS A 5 17.91 24.43 1.17
C LYS A 5 16.79 25.00 0.30
N ALA A 6 16.61 24.51 -0.92
CA ALA A 6 15.56 25.00 -1.80
C ALA A 6 14.17 24.64 -1.21
N PRO A 7 13.22 25.60 -1.16
CA PRO A 7 11.88 25.34 -0.61
C PRO A 7 11.14 24.25 -1.39
N LYS A 8 11.41 24.13 -2.70
CA LYS A 8 10.85 23.09 -3.58
C LYS A 8 11.25 21.68 -3.14
N VAL A 9 12.52 21.47 -2.77
CA VAL A 9 13.04 20.18 -2.31
C VAL A 9 12.42 19.80 -0.95
N ARG A 10 12.32 20.77 -0.04
CA ARG A 10 11.68 20.55 1.27
C ARG A 10 10.20 20.24 1.17
N ALA A 11 9.46 20.95 0.32
CA ALA A 11 8.05 20.68 0.06
C ALA A 11 7.86 19.26 -0.51
N THR A 12 8.71 18.87 -1.46
CA THR A 12 8.67 17.52 -2.06
C THR A 12 8.94 16.42 -1.03
N LEU A 13 9.93 16.63 -0.15
CA LEU A 13 10.22 15.69 0.95
C LEU A 13 9.10 15.60 1.98
N PHE A 14 8.40 16.70 2.26
CA PHE A 14 7.22 16.68 3.11
C PHE A 14 6.09 15.87 2.47
N CYS A 15 5.85 16.04 1.15
CA CYS A 15 4.90 15.21 0.41
C CYS A 15 5.27 13.71 0.45
N ILE A 16 6.56 13.39 0.29
CA ILE A 16 7.06 12.01 0.43
C ILE A 16 6.81 11.48 1.84
N LEU A 17 7.03 12.29 2.88
CA LEU A 17 6.77 11.89 4.27
C LEU A 17 5.30 11.53 4.50
N VAL A 18 4.36 12.31 3.93
CA VAL A 18 2.93 11.96 3.95
C VAL A 18 2.69 10.63 3.21
N GLY A 19 3.30 10.44 2.05
CA GLY A 19 3.23 9.18 1.30
C GLY A 19 3.75 7.97 2.08
N ILE A 20 4.84 8.12 2.84
CA ILE A 20 5.40 7.08 3.72
C ILE A 20 4.39 6.70 4.81
N VAL A 21 3.79 7.68 5.48
CA VAL A 21 2.79 7.43 6.54
C VAL A 21 1.58 6.70 5.97
N LEU A 22 1.07 7.13 4.81
CA LEU A 22 -0.05 6.47 4.14
C LEU A 22 0.32 5.03 3.72
N ALA A 23 1.52 4.80 3.19
CA ALA A 23 2.00 3.46 2.86
C ALA A 23 2.04 2.55 4.10
N MET A 24 2.58 3.05 5.22
CA MET A 24 2.62 2.31 6.49
C MET A 24 1.22 1.97 7.00
N VAL A 25 0.30 2.93 6.97
CA VAL A 25 -1.09 2.72 7.36
C VAL A 25 -1.71 1.64 6.46
N ALA A 26 -1.58 1.76 5.14
CA ALA A 26 -2.14 0.78 4.21
C ALA A 26 -1.63 -0.64 4.48
N VAL A 27 -0.32 -0.83 4.68
CA VAL A 27 0.28 -2.15 4.91
C VAL A 27 -0.13 -2.78 6.25
N VAL A 28 -0.32 -1.98 7.29
CA VAL A 28 -0.69 -2.49 8.64
C VAL A 28 -2.18 -2.78 8.76
N THR A 29 -3.01 -2.09 7.97
CA THR A 29 -4.47 -2.15 8.09
C THR A 29 -5.09 -3.29 7.28
N ASP A 30 -6.13 -3.89 7.83
CA ASP A 30 -6.81 -5.06 7.24
C ASP A 30 -8.05 -4.69 6.41
N HIS A 31 -8.17 -3.44 5.98
CA HIS A 31 -9.34 -2.91 5.28
C HIS A 31 -9.04 -2.60 3.80
N TRP A 32 -8.53 -3.57 3.06
CA TRP A 32 -8.28 -3.41 1.62
C TRP A 32 -9.52 -3.70 0.79
N ALA A 33 -10.16 -4.84 1.04
CA ALA A 33 -11.41 -5.22 0.40
C ALA A 33 -12.40 -5.79 1.42
N VAL A 34 -13.67 -5.54 1.18
CA VAL A 34 -14.80 -6.13 1.91
C VAL A 34 -15.51 -7.03 0.92
N LEU A 35 -15.69 -8.29 1.29
CA LEU A 35 -16.55 -9.21 0.57
C LEU A 35 -17.82 -9.42 1.39
N SER A 36 -18.96 -9.32 0.70
CA SER A 36 -20.28 -9.60 1.26
C SER A 36 -20.90 -10.77 0.48
N PRO A 37 -21.42 -11.81 1.16
CA PRO A 37 -22.17 -12.87 0.51
C PRO A 37 -23.59 -12.37 0.25
N GLU A 38 -24.28 -12.99 -0.71
CA GLU A 38 -25.73 -12.78 -0.87
C GLU A 38 -26.46 -13.55 0.23
N VAL A 39 -27.39 -12.87 0.91
CA VAL A 39 -28.15 -13.46 2.01
C VAL A 39 -29.47 -13.97 1.45
N GLU A 40 -29.56 -15.27 1.20
CA GLU A 40 -30.76 -15.87 0.60
C GLU A 40 -31.91 -16.05 1.63
N HIS A 41 -31.64 -15.97 2.94
CA HIS A 41 -32.64 -16.17 4.00
C HIS A 41 -32.71 -15.00 4.99
N HIS A 42 -33.91 -14.43 5.17
CA HIS A 42 -34.18 -13.26 6.02
C HIS A 42 -33.87 -13.41 7.53
N ASN A 43 -33.49 -14.62 7.99
CA ASN A 43 -33.09 -14.93 9.37
C ASN A 43 -31.63 -15.41 9.50
N ALA A 44 -30.82 -15.33 8.43
CA ALA A 44 -29.44 -15.80 8.45
C ALA A 44 -28.47 -14.72 8.97
N THR A 45 -27.50 -15.12 9.77
CA THR A 45 -26.36 -14.26 10.17
C THR A 45 -25.53 -13.91 8.93
N CYS A 46 -25.28 -12.63 8.73
CA CYS A 46 -24.40 -12.11 7.68
C CYS A 46 -22.93 -12.31 8.06
N GLU A 47 -22.12 -12.92 7.20
CA GLU A 47 -20.66 -12.99 7.38
C GLU A 47 -19.96 -12.06 6.39
N ALA A 48 -19.47 -10.90 6.83
CA ALA A 48 -18.67 -10.01 6.00
C ALA A 48 -17.18 -10.28 6.22
N ALA A 49 -16.41 -10.49 5.15
CA ALA A 49 -14.97 -10.73 5.23
C ALA A 49 -14.17 -9.48 4.87
N HIS A 50 -13.30 -9.05 5.77
CA HIS A 50 -12.30 -8.00 5.55
C HIS A 50 -10.97 -8.64 5.17
N PHE A 51 -10.50 -8.30 3.98
CA PHE A 51 -9.18 -8.69 3.50
C PHE A 51 -8.14 -7.64 3.85
N GLY A 52 -7.15 -8.07 4.63
CA GLY A 52 -5.87 -7.39 4.80
C GLY A 52 -4.76 -8.08 4.05
N LEU A 53 -3.56 -7.49 4.15
CA LEU A 53 -2.34 -8.10 3.61
C LEU A 53 -1.86 -9.28 4.46
N TRP A 54 -2.06 -9.20 5.78
CA TRP A 54 -1.53 -10.16 6.76
C TRP A 54 -2.60 -11.04 7.40
N ARG A 55 -3.81 -10.50 7.52
CA ARG A 55 -4.93 -11.09 8.27
C ARG A 55 -6.19 -11.04 7.43
N ILE A 56 -7.07 -11.99 7.68
CA ILE A 56 -8.47 -11.95 7.25
C ILE A 56 -9.31 -11.83 8.50
N CYS A 57 -10.21 -10.85 8.54
CA CYS A 57 -11.14 -10.68 9.64
C CYS A 57 -12.56 -10.91 9.15
N ILE A 58 -13.22 -11.94 9.67
CA ILE A 58 -14.63 -12.22 9.40
C ILE A 58 -15.44 -11.56 10.50
N LYS A 59 -16.41 -10.75 10.11
CA LYS A 59 -17.35 -10.10 11.00
C LYS A 59 -18.73 -10.70 10.80
N ARG A 60 -19.29 -11.28 11.86
CA ARG A 60 -20.66 -11.79 11.89
C ARG A 60 -21.61 -10.69 12.32
N ILE A 61 -22.52 -10.30 11.43
CA ILE A 61 -23.54 -9.28 11.66
C ILE A 61 -24.87 -10.02 11.80
N VAL A 62 -25.55 -9.84 12.93
CA VAL A 62 -26.92 -10.33 13.09
C VAL A 62 -27.85 -9.34 12.38
N THR A 63 -28.50 -9.80 11.33
CA THR A 63 -29.43 -9.02 10.51
C THR A 63 -30.63 -8.62 11.38
N SER A 64 -30.87 -7.33 11.55
CA SER A 64 -32.10 -6.84 12.20
C SER A 64 -33.14 -6.64 11.12
N ASP A 65 -34.23 -7.41 11.25
CA ASP A 65 -35.46 -7.46 10.44
C ASP A 65 -35.68 -6.25 9.50
N GLY A 66 -35.20 -6.37 8.26
CA GLY A 66 -35.21 -5.31 7.26
C GLY A 66 -35.09 -5.87 5.84
N LYS A 67 -35.93 -5.39 4.93
CA LYS A 67 -36.24 -5.93 3.58
C LYS A 67 -35.08 -5.89 2.55
N ASP A 68 -33.85 -5.64 2.97
CA ASP A 68 -32.73 -5.45 2.06
C ASP A 68 -31.96 -6.76 1.84
N LYS A 69 -31.68 -7.11 0.58
CA LYS A 69 -30.93 -8.33 0.19
C LYS A 69 -29.42 -8.25 0.52
N THR A 70 -28.97 -7.11 1.00
CA THR A 70 -27.59 -6.83 1.38
C THR A 70 -27.48 -6.75 2.90
N CYS A 71 -26.35 -7.24 3.43
CA CYS A 71 -26.05 -7.09 4.84
C CYS A 71 -26.09 -5.60 5.21
N GLY A 72 -26.86 -5.26 6.26
CA GLY A 72 -27.00 -3.89 6.76
C GLY A 72 -25.66 -3.21 7.09
N PRO A 73 -25.65 -1.90 7.44
CA PRO A 73 -24.43 -1.12 7.53
C PRO A 73 -23.37 -1.78 8.44
N ILE A 74 -22.15 -1.89 7.91
CA ILE A 74 -21.00 -2.61 8.51
C ILE A 74 -20.63 -2.04 9.90
N SER A 75 -21.18 -0.89 10.29
CA SER A 75 -21.09 -0.25 11.60
C SER A 75 -21.80 -0.99 12.73
N LEU A 76 -22.67 -1.98 12.44
CA LEU A 76 -23.36 -2.74 13.50
C LEU A 76 -22.36 -3.54 14.36
N PRO A 77 -22.55 -3.63 15.69
CA PRO A 77 -21.73 -4.46 16.56
C PRO A 77 -21.94 -5.94 16.21
N GLY A 78 -20.84 -6.69 16.13
CA GLY A 78 -20.85 -8.10 15.74
C GLY A 78 -19.56 -8.79 16.16
N GLU A 79 -19.59 -10.11 16.26
CA GLU A 79 -18.40 -10.89 16.59
C GLU A 79 -17.36 -10.77 15.48
N LYS A 80 -16.14 -10.37 15.85
CA LYS A 80 -15.01 -10.19 14.94
C LYS A 80 -14.00 -11.31 15.20
N ASN A 81 -13.94 -12.27 14.29
CA ASN A 81 -12.93 -13.33 14.31
C ASN A 81 -11.84 -13.02 13.28
N CYS A 82 -10.63 -12.77 13.74
CA CYS A 82 -9.49 -12.46 12.87
C CYS A 82 -8.48 -13.60 12.91
N SER A 83 -8.20 -14.19 11.76
CA SER A 83 -7.18 -15.20 11.60
C SER A 83 -6.05 -14.67 10.71
N TYR A 84 -4.82 -15.02 11.07
CA TYR A 84 -3.66 -14.80 10.19
C TYR A 84 -3.61 -15.90 9.15
N PHE A 85 -3.05 -15.60 7.98
CA PHE A 85 -2.71 -16.67 7.04
C PHE A 85 -1.73 -17.66 7.72
N ARG A 86 -2.12 -18.94 7.78
CA ARG A 86 -1.47 -20.07 8.50
C ARG A 86 0.03 -20.29 8.26
N HIS A 87 0.68 -19.53 7.38
CA HIS A 87 2.13 -19.57 7.19
C HIS A 87 2.90 -19.02 8.41
N PHE A 88 2.29 -18.14 9.22
CA PHE A 88 2.94 -17.53 10.38
C PHE A 88 2.60 -18.19 11.74
N ASN A 89 1.68 -19.17 11.76
CA ASN A 89 1.33 -19.93 12.98
C ASN A 89 0.80 -21.34 12.61
N PRO A 90 1.67 -22.37 12.56
CA PRO A 90 1.26 -23.74 12.24
C PRO A 90 0.71 -24.42 13.50
N GLY A 91 -0.58 -24.25 13.81
CA GLY A 91 -1.17 -24.92 14.98
C GLY A 91 -2.69 -24.95 15.12
N GLU A 92 -3.45 -24.07 14.46
CA GLU A 92 -4.88 -23.89 14.78
C GLU A 92 -5.78 -24.31 13.62
N THR A 93 -6.62 -25.33 13.83
CA THR A 93 -7.59 -25.91 12.88
C THR A 93 -8.85 -25.08 12.78
N SER A 94 -8.93 -24.24 11.75
CA SER A 94 -10.21 -23.83 11.16
C SER A 94 -10.32 -24.49 9.79
N GLU A 95 -11.26 -25.43 9.68
CA GLU A 95 -11.82 -25.85 8.40
C GLU A 95 -12.57 -24.64 7.80
N ILE A 96 -12.73 -24.60 6.48
CA ILE A 96 -13.32 -23.51 5.68
C ILE A 96 -12.31 -22.38 5.33
N PHE A 97 -11.20 -22.72 4.67
CA PHE A 97 -10.67 -21.88 3.59
C PHE A 97 -9.74 -22.69 2.68
N GLU A 98 -10.32 -23.65 1.97
CA GLU A 98 -9.62 -24.58 1.07
C GLU A 98 -9.61 -24.06 -0.37
N VAL A 99 -8.95 -22.92 -0.58
CA VAL A 99 -8.56 -22.49 -1.93
C VAL A 99 -7.06 -22.23 -1.91
N THR A 100 -6.30 -23.26 -2.27
CA THR A 100 -4.82 -23.25 -2.35
C THR A 100 -4.29 -22.10 -3.22
N THR A 101 -5.05 -21.68 -4.25
CA THR A 101 -4.70 -20.57 -5.15
C THR A 101 -4.81 -19.19 -4.51
N GLN A 102 -5.65 -18.99 -3.49
CA GLN A 102 -5.80 -17.71 -2.79
C GLN A 102 -4.58 -17.36 -1.92
N LYS A 103 -3.95 -18.39 -1.36
CA LYS A 103 -2.81 -18.27 -0.44
C LYS A 103 -1.58 -17.71 -1.15
N GLU A 104 -1.35 -18.07 -2.41
CA GLU A 104 -0.13 -17.71 -3.13
C GLU A 104 -0.11 -16.23 -3.55
N TYR A 105 -1.26 -15.67 -3.97
CA TYR A 105 -1.34 -14.27 -4.36
C TYR A 105 -1.27 -13.32 -3.16
N SER A 106 -1.91 -13.65 -2.03
CA SER A 106 -1.80 -12.83 -0.81
C SER A 106 -0.39 -12.84 -0.23
N ILE A 107 0.29 -14.00 -0.24
CA ILE A 107 1.71 -14.12 0.13
C ILE A 107 2.59 -13.26 -0.79
N SER A 108 2.35 -13.31 -2.10
CA SER A 108 3.11 -12.52 -3.06
C SER A 108 2.94 -11.02 -2.81
N ALA A 109 1.71 -10.56 -2.56
CA ALA A 109 1.43 -9.16 -2.25
C ALA A 109 2.12 -8.69 -0.96
N ALA A 110 2.13 -9.52 0.09
CA ALA A 110 2.79 -9.23 1.35
C ALA A 110 4.32 -9.17 1.20
N ALA A 111 4.92 -10.12 0.46
CA ALA A 111 6.35 -10.12 0.19
C ALA A 111 6.80 -8.84 -0.56
N ILE A 112 6.03 -8.42 -1.57
CA ILE A 112 6.30 -7.18 -2.32
C ILE A 112 6.17 -5.94 -1.42
N ALA A 113 5.20 -5.92 -0.51
CA ALA A 113 5.06 -4.83 0.45
C ALA A 113 6.25 -4.76 1.43
N ILE A 114 6.84 -5.89 1.83
CA ILE A 114 8.09 -5.90 2.63
C ILE A 114 9.23 -5.25 1.85
N PHE A 115 9.40 -5.57 0.55
CA PHE A 115 10.41 -4.92 -0.28
C PHE A 115 10.18 -3.41 -0.40
N SER A 116 8.92 -2.98 -0.56
CA SER A 116 8.55 -1.56 -0.53
C SER A 116 8.99 -0.87 0.76
N LEU A 117 8.67 -1.46 1.92
CA LEU A 117 9.09 -0.94 3.22
C LEU A 117 10.63 -0.87 3.35
N GLY A 118 11.34 -1.89 2.85
CA GLY A 118 12.79 -1.90 2.79
C GLY A 118 13.36 -0.73 1.98
N PHE A 119 12.78 -0.43 0.81
CA PHE A 119 13.19 0.73 0.00
C PHE A 119 12.85 2.06 0.67
N ILE A 120 11.71 2.18 1.36
CA ILE A 120 11.38 3.38 2.14
C ILE A 120 12.43 3.60 3.25
N ILE A 121 12.82 2.55 3.97
CA ILE A 121 13.83 2.63 5.04
C ILE A 121 15.19 3.03 4.46
N MET A 122 15.62 2.39 3.37
CA MET A 122 16.88 2.75 2.71
C MET A 122 16.87 4.20 2.19
N GLY A 123 15.78 4.61 1.53
CA GLY A 123 15.60 5.96 1.01
C GLY A 123 15.61 7.02 2.10
N THR A 124 14.94 6.78 3.22
CA THR A 124 14.93 7.68 4.39
C THR A 124 16.30 7.80 5.04
N ILE A 125 17.07 6.71 5.17
CA ILE A 125 18.45 6.76 5.65
C ILE A 125 19.31 7.65 4.73
N CYS A 126 19.23 7.45 3.41
CA CYS A 126 19.96 8.27 2.44
C CYS A 126 19.57 9.76 2.52
N ALA A 127 18.27 10.05 2.63
CA ALA A 127 17.77 11.42 2.76
C ALA A 127 18.25 12.09 4.06
N LEU A 128 18.17 11.41 5.20
CA LEU A 128 18.63 11.92 6.50
C LEU A 128 20.14 12.20 6.51
N LEU A 129 20.95 11.29 5.94
CA LEU A 129 22.39 11.46 5.83
C LEU A 129 22.77 12.65 4.93
N SER A 130 21.97 12.92 3.88
CA SER A 130 22.16 14.08 3.02
C SER A 130 22.07 15.39 3.82
N PHE A 131 21.03 15.54 4.66
CA PHE A 131 20.84 16.72 5.50
C PHE A 131 21.91 16.89 6.57
N ARG A 132 22.33 15.80 7.22
CA ARG A 132 23.31 15.89 8.33
C ARG A 132 24.71 16.25 7.86
N LYS A 133 25.17 15.67 6.74
CA LYS A 133 26.54 15.89 6.23
C LYS A 133 26.64 16.91 5.09
N LYS A 134 25.55 17.63 4.77
CA LYS A 134 25.44 18.56 3.62
C LYS A 134 25.85 17.89 2.29
N ARG A 135 25.53 16.61 2.14
CA ARG A 135 25.88 15.78 0.98
C ARG A 135 24.69 15.71 0.04
N ASP A 136 24.52 16.76 -0.77
CA ASP A 136 23.37 16.90 -1.66
C ASP A 136 23.29 15.75 -2.70
N TYR A 137 24.43 15.14 -3.07
CA TYR A 137 24.46 13.99 -3.99
C TYR A 137 23.73 12.74 -3.48
N LEU A 138 23.55 12.59 -2.15
CA LEU A 138 22.83 11.45 -1.56
C LEU A 138 21.31 11.53 -1.75
N LEU A 139 20.77 12.69 -2.16
CA LEU A 139 19.34 12.82 -2.49
C LEU A 139 18.98 12.06 -3.77
N ARG A 140 19.91 11.90 -4.71
CA ARG A 140 19.68 11.19 -5.98
C ARG A 140 19.34 9.70 -5.73
N PRO A 141 20.17 8.90 -5.04
CA PRO A 141 19.81 7.52 -4.73
C PRO A 141 18.58 7.44 -3.80
N ALA A 142 18.41 8.38 -2.85
CA ALA A 142 17.20 8.42 -2.01
C ALA A 142 15.92 8.54 -2.85
N SER A 143 15.92 9.43 -3.85
CA SER A 143 14.78 9.64 -4.74
C SER A 143 14.44 8.40 -5.58
N MET A 144 15.46 7.66 -6.04
CA MET A 144 15.28 6.39 -6.75
C MET A 144 14.60 5.34 -5.86
N PHE A 145 15.07 5.19 -4.61
CA PHE A 145 14.45 4.24 -3.68
C PHE A 145 12.97 4.58 -3.39
N TYR A 146 12.60 5.86 -3.29
CA TYR A 146 11.20 6.25 -3.14
C TYR A 146 10.35 5.92 -4.37
N ALA A 147 10.88 6.12 -5.59
CA ALA A 147 10.18 5.74 -6.82
C ALA A 147 9.97 4.22 -6.90
N PHE A 148 11.00 3.42 -6.58
CA PHE A 148 10.88 1.96 -6.53
C PHE A 148 9.91 1.49 -5.45
N ALA A 149 9.92 2.11 -4.27
CA ALA A 149 8.94 1.81 -3.22
C ALA A 149 7.50 2.06 -3.70
N GLY A 150 7.26 3.18 -4.40
CA GLY A 150 5.97 3.47 -5.03
C GLY A 150 5.56 2.37 -6.01
N LEU A 151 6.45 1.97 -6.93
CA LEU A 151 6.18 0.89 -7.88
C LEU A 151 5.89 -0.45 -7.19
N CYS A 152 6.61 -0.80 -6.13
CA CYS A 152 6.32 -2.00 -5.36
C CYS A 152 4.92 -1.96 -4.72
N ILE A 153 4.49 -0.82 -4.18
CA ILE A 153 3.12 -0.66 -3.67
C ILE A 153 2.10 -0.85 -4.79
N PHE A 154 2.35 -0.27 -5.96
CA PHE A 154 1.46 -0.45 -7.12
C PHE A 154 1.33 -1.92 -7.54
N VAL A 155 2.44 -2.67 -7.60
CA VAL A 155 2.38 -4.10 -7.88
C VAL A 155 1.62 -4.86 -6.78
N SER A 156 1.81 -4.51 -5.50
CA SER A 156 1.05 -5.11 -4.40
C SER A 156 -0.47 -4.84 -4.54
N VAL A 157 -0.85 -3.63 -4.95
CA VAL A 157 -2.23 -3.25 -5.27
C VAL A 157 -2.81 -4.06 -6.43
N GLU A 158 -2.06 -4.26 -7.51
CA GLU A 158 -2.53 -5.06 -8.65
C GLU A 158 -2.63 -6.55 -8.31
N VAL A 159 -1.69 -7.09 -7.53
CA VAL A 159 -1.74 -8.48 -7.07
C VAL A 159 -2.94 -8.71 -6.15
N THR A 160 -3.23 -7.78 -5.24
CA THR A 160 -4.43 -7.85 -4.37
C THR A 160 -5.72 -7.66 -5.17
N ARG A 161 -5.72 -6.81 -6.20
CA ARG A 161 -6.86 -6.67 -7.11
C ARG A 161 -7.13 -7.96 -7.89
N GLN A 162 -6.08 -8.61 -8.40
CA GLN A 162 -6.21 -9.89 -9.10
C GLN A 162 -6.64 -11.02 -8.18
N SER A 163 -6.17 -11.03 -6.92
CA SER A 163 -6.59 -12.05 -5.95
C SER A 163 -8.08 -11.96 -5.63
N VAL A 164 -8.61 -10.75 -5.42
CA VAL A 164 -10.03 -10.52 -5.18
C VAL A 164 -10.86 -10.86 -6.44
N LYS A 165 -10.40 -10.46 -7.63
CA LYS A 165 -11.13 -10.75 -8.88
C LYS A 165 -11.25 -12.26 -9.14
N ARG A 166 -10.16 -13.02 -8.95
CA ARG A 166 -10.20 -14.49 -9.08
C ARG A 166 -11.03 -15.17 -8.00
N MET A 167 -11.18 -14.53 -6.84
CA MET A 167 -12.01 -15.05 -5.76
C MET A 167 -13.49 -15.07 -6.16
N ILE A 168 -13.96 -13.97 -6.76
CA ILE A 168 -15.36 -13.83 -7.21
C ILE A 168 -15.67 -14.75 -8.40
N ASP A 169 -14.70 -14.94 -9.29
CA ASP A 169 -14.86 -15.76 -10.49
C ASP A 169 -14.85 -17.28 -10.20
N SER A 170 -14.51 -17.68 -8.95
CA SER A 170 -14.48 -19.08 -8.55
C SER A 170 -15.89 -19.60 -8.24
N GLU A 171 -16.37 -20.56 -9.04
CA GLU A 171 -17.69 -21.24 -8.92
C GLU A 171 -17.99 -21.83 -7.52
N HIS A 172 -16.98 -22.01 -6.68
CA HIS A 172 -17.11 -22.60 -5.34
C HIS A 172 -17.36 -21.60 -4.21
N THR A 173 -17.51 -20.29 -4.49
CA THR A 173 -17.65 -19.28 -3.43
C THR A 173 -18.90 -18.42 -3.57
N VAL A 174 -19.62 -18.21 -2.46
CA VAL A 174 -20.94 -17.52 -2.39
C VAL A 174 -20.80 -15.98 -2.37
N TRP A 175 -19.64 -15.43 -2.75
CA TRP A 175 -19.35 -14.00 -2.64
C TRP A 175 -19.60 -13.29 -3.97
N ILE A 176 -20.66 -12.46 -4.03
CA ILE A 176 -21.10 -11.81 -5.27
C ILE A 176 -20.68 -10.33 -5.31
N ASP A 177 -20.65 -9.65 -4.16
CA ASP A 177 -20.30 -8.23 -4.08
C ASP A 177 -18.97 -7.98 -3.36
N TYR A 178 -18.15 -7.12 -3.96
CA TYR A 178 -16.91 -6.63 -3.37
C TYR A 178 -16.86 -5.10 -3.33
N TYR A 179 -16.38 -4.56 -2.22
CA TYR A 179 -16.16 -3.13 -2.04
C TYR A 179 -14.73 -2.89 -1.61
N TYR A 180 -14.02 -2.01 -2.33
CA TYR A 180 -12.71 -1.53 -1.88
C TYR A 180 -12.90 -0.63 -0.66
N SER A 181 -12.09 -0.88 0.37
CA SER A 181 -12.11 -0.09 1.60
C SER A 181 -11.03 0.99 1.60
N TRP A 182 -11.01 1.80 2.64
CA TRP A 182 -10.16 2.99 2.76
C TRP A 182 -8.66 2.70 2.69
N SER A 183 -8.20 1.50 3.09
CA SER A 183 -6.77 1.14 2.99
C SER A 183 -6.31 1.00 1.53
N PHE A 184 -7.19 0.57 0.64
CA PHE A 184 -6.90 0.49 -0.79
C PHE A 184 -6.70 1.88 -1.38
N ALA A 185 -7.60 2.83 -1.06
CA ALA A 185 -7.46 4.23 -1.47
C ALA A 185 -6.18 4.86 -0.88
N CYS A 186 -5.85 4.52 0.37
CA CYS A 186 -4.62 4.94 1.04
C CYS A 186 -3.36 4.43 0.31
N ALA A 187 -3.35 3.15 -0.11
CA ALA A 187 -2.27 2.56 -0.89
C ALA A 187 -2.09 3.25 -2.26
N CYS A 188 -3.19 3.51 -2.97
CA CYS A 188 -3.15 4.24 -4.25
C CYS A 188 -2.64 5.68 -4.07
N ALA A 189 -3.08 6.39 -3.03
CA ALA A 189 -2.58 7.73 -2.72
C ALA A 189 -1.08 7.70 -2.37
N ALA A 190 -0.66 6.71 -1.57
CA ALA A 190 0.75 6.51 -1.23
C ALA A 190 1.60 6.23 -2.47
N PHE A 191 1.13 5.39 -3.41
CA PHE A 191 1.79 5.15 -4.68
C PHE A 191 2.02 6.46 -5.44
N VAL A 192 0.96 7.25 -5.66
CA VAL A 192 1.06 8.51 -6.41
C VAL A 192 2.04 9.47 -5.75
N LEU A 193 1.97 9.62 -4.42
CA LEU A 193 2.86 10.52 -3.68
C LEU A 193 4.32 10.06 -3.69
N LEU A 194 4.58 8.77 -3.51
CA LEU A 194 5.95 8.23 -3.49
C LEU A 194 6.57 8.19 -4.89
N PHE A 195 5.80 7.81 -5.91
CA PHE A 195 6.28 7.72 -7.28
C PHE A 195 6.52 9.11 -7.88
N LEU A 196 5.51 9.98 -7.88
CA LEU A 196 5.67 11.34 -8.40
C LEU A 196 6.59 12.18 -7.52
N GLY A 197 6.53 12.01 -6.20
CA GLY A 197 7.45 12.68 -5.27
C GLY A 197 8.89 12.23 -5.48
N GLY A 198 9.13 10.94 -5.70
CA GLY A 198 10.46 10.40 -6.03
C GLY A 198 11.00 10.96 -7.34
N LEU A 199 10.19 10.96 -8.41
CA LEU A 199 10.58 11.53 -9.70
C LEU A 199 10.82 13.05 -9.64
N ALA A 200 9.94 13.79 -8.96
CA ALA A 200 10.11 15.23 -8.76
C ALA A 200 11.38 15.54 -7.96
N LEU A 201 11.64 14.77 -6.89
CA LEU A 201 12.85 14.92 -6.08
C LEU A 201 14.11 14.59 -6.89
N LEU A 202 14.05 13.59 -7.78
CA LEU A 202 15.14 13.29 -8.70
C LEU A 202 15.41 14.47 -9.64
N LEU A 203 14.37 15.01 -10.29
CA LEU A 203 14.51 16.16 -11.18
C LEU A 203 15.01 17.41 -10.47
N PHE A 204 14.62 17.63 -9.21
CA PHE A 204 15.09 18.76 -8.41
C PHE A 204 16.50 18.57 -7.83
N SER A 205 16.97 17.33 -7.70
CA SER A 205 18.32 17.00 -7.22
C SER A 205 19.33 16.80 -8.36
N LEU A 206 18.85 16.65 -9.60
CA LEU A 206 19.71 16.68 -10.77
C LEU A 206 20.16 18.13 -11.05
N PRO A 207 21.40 18.31 -11.54
CA PRO A 207 21.84 19.59 -12.08
C PRO A 207 20.89 20.01 -13.20
N ARG A 208 20.65 21.32 -13.32
CA ARG A 208 19.76 21.83 -14.37
C ARG A 208 20.38 21.49 -15.73
N MET A 209 19.52 21.17 -16.70
CA MET A 209 19.98 20.96 -18.08
C MET A 209 20.78 22.20 -18.53
N PRO A 210 21.97 22.00 -19.13
CA PRO A 210 22.77 23.12 -19.61
C PRO A 210 21.98 23.86 -20.68
N GLN A 211 21.80 25.17 -20.48
CA GLN A 211 21.11 26.04 -21.45
C GLN A 211 22.10 26.69 -22.40
N ASN A 212 23.35 26.79 -21.96
CA ASN A 212 24.43 27.40 -22.71
C ASN A 212 25.44 26.34 -23.16
N PRO A 213 26.11 26.54 -24.31
CA PRO A 213 27.05 25.55 -24.87
C PRO A 213 28.33 25.34 -24.04
N TRP A 214 28.62 26.23 -23.09
CA TRP A 214 29.77 26.11 -22.17
C TRP A 214 29.40 25.49 -20.81
N GLU A 215 28.11 25.21 -20.55
CA GLU A 215 27.68 24.54 -19.33
C GLU A 215 27.76 23.01 -19.53
N SER A 216 28.45 22.32 -18.64
CA SER A 216 28.39 20.86 -18.52
C SER A 216 27.49 20.44 -17.35
N CYS A 217 26.80 19.32 -17.53
CA CYS A 217 25.82 18.81 -16.56
C CYS A 217 26.44 18.44 -15.18
N MET A 218 27.76 18.35 -15.09
CA MET A 218 28.53 18.20 -13.84
C MET A 218 29.75 19.13 -13.90
N ASP A 219 29.53 20.42 -14.13
CA ASP A 219 30.61 21.41 -14.00
C ASP A 219 31.12 21.46 -12.56
N ALA A 220 32.44 21.57 -12.42
CA ALA A 220 33.07 21.87 -11.14
C ALA A 220 32.56 23.23 -10.64
N GLU A 221 32.19 23.33 -9.36
CA GLU A 221 31.90 24.64 -8.77
C GLU A 221 33.11 25.55 -8.99
N PRO A 222 32.93 26.79 -9.48
CA PRO A 222 34.04 27.70 -9.68
C PRO A 222 34.69 27.96 -8.33
N GLU A 223 35.99 27.68 -8.22
CA GLU A 223 36.75 27.99 -7.02
C GLU A 223 36.72 29.51 -6.80
N HIS A 224 36.25 29.94 -5.64
CA HIS A 224 36.31 31.31 -5.14
C HIS A 224 37.02 31.30 -3.80
#